data_AF-A0A7S3M712-F1
#
_entry.id   AF-A0A7S3M712-F1
#
_cell.length_a   1.000
_cell.length_b   1.000
_cell.length_c   1.000
_cell.angle_alpha   90.00
_cell.angle_beta   90.00
_cell.angle_gamma   90.00
#
_symmetry.space_group_name_H-M   'P 1'
#
loop_
_entity.id
_entity.type
_entity.pdbx_description
1 polymer ?
#
loop_
_entity_poly.entity_id
_entity_poly.type
_entity_poly.pdbx_seq_one_letter_code
_entity_poly.pdbx_strand_id
1 'polypeptide(L)'
;SKTVFSDVVLRASDFSTASNDSYEFILDAGGTVALLHGGTGNYEIIGVIIITGICTLVADFLFTEVSTFSDPKGSMYVPEPGMMTLVAAGMACMIASGFMALFSIAADTLLYTF
;
A
#
# COMPACT_ATOMS: atom_id res chain seq x y z
N SER A 1 -3.18 6.99 16.22
CA SER A 1 -3.15 5.67 15.57
C SER A 1 -4.48 5.33 14.93
N LYS A 2 -4.48 4.58 13.83
CA LYS A 2 -5.68 4.17 13.07
C LYS A 2 -6.68 3.40 13.95
N THR A 3 -6.17 2.65 14.90
CA THR A 3 -6.91 1.93 15.96
C THR A 3 -7.71 2.83 16.92
N VAL A 4 -7.29 4.07 17.16
CA VAL A 4 -8.04 5.01 18.02
C VAL A 4 -9.29 5.51 17.29
N PHE A 5 -9.22 5.70 15.98
CA PHE A 5 -10.38 6.12 15.20
C PHE A 5 -11.44 5.02 15.10
N SER A 6 -11.06 3.75 14.98
CA SER A 6 -12.03 2.64 15.02
C SER A 6 -12.70 2.53 16.38
N ASP A 7 -11.96 2.73 17.47
CA ASP A 7 -12.51 2.68 18.83
C ASP A 7 -13.48 3.85 19.12
N VAL A 8 -13.15 5.07 18.68
CA VAL A 8 -14.06 6.23 18.76
C VAL A 8 -15.35 6.00 17.98
N VAL A 9 -15.27 5.41 16.78
CA VAL A 9 -16.44 5.16 15.94
C VAL A 9 -17.32 4.05 16.51
N LEU A 10 -16.73 3.01 17.09
CA LEU A 10 -17.47 1.86 17.63
C LEU A 10 -18.03 2.09 19.04
N ARG A 11 -17.33 2.86 19.88
CA ARG A 11 -17.76 3.15 21.27
C ARG A 11 -18.37 4.53 21.48
N ALA A 12 -18.39 5.39 20.46
CA ALA A 12 -18.87 6.78 20.54
C ALA A 12 -18.29 7.54 21.75
N SER A 13 -17.02 7.29 22.05
CA SER A 13 -16.29 7.84 23.19
C SER A 13 -15.38 9.01 22.76
N ASP A 14 -15.09 9.91 23.70
CA ASP A 14 -14.17 11.03 23.46
C ASP A 14 -12.77 10.51 23.06
N PHE A 15 -12.13 11.20 22.11
CA PHE A 15 -10.85 10.80 21.52
C PHE A 15 -9.75 10.56 22.56
N SER A 16 -9.77 11.29 23.67
CA SER A 16 -8.82 11.14 24.78
C SER A 16 -9.05 9.86 25.58
N THR A 17 -10.31 9.45 25.77
CA THR A 17 -10.67 8.25 26.52
C THR A 17 -10.47 7.01 25.64
N ALA A 18 -10.88 7.08 24.37
CA ALA A 18 -10.62 6.03 23.38
C ALA A 18 -9.12 5.80 23.14
N SER A 19 -8.31 6.87 23.12
CA SER A 19 -6.86 6.72 23.03
C SER A 19 -6.26 5.99 24.24
N ASN A 20 -6.79 6.22 25.44
CA ASN A 20 -6.27 5.60 26.66
C ASN A 20 -6.71 4.13 26.74
N ASP A 21 -7.98 3.83 26.45
CA ASP A 21 -8.51 2.47 26.36
C ASP A 21 -7.82 1.64 25.27
N SER A 22 -7.59 2.24 24.08
CA SER A 22 -6.86 1.57 23.00
C SER A 22 -5.40 1.28 23.37
N TYR A 23 -4.76 2.19 24.12
CA TYR A 23 -3.39 2.01 24.58
C TYR A 23 -3.29 0.97 25.69
N GLU A 24 -4.27 0.95 26.61
CA GLU A 24 -4.39 -0.04 27.67
C GLU A 24 -4.72 -1.43 27.07
N PHE A 25 -5.59 -1.51 26.06
CA PHE A 25 -5.86 -2.75 25.32
C PHE A 25 -4.62 -3.26 24.55
N ILE A 26 -3.82 -2.39 23.94
CA ILE A 26 -2.56 -2.78 23.29
C ILE A 26 -1.53 -3.30 24.30
N LEU A 27 -1.51 -2.72 25.52
CA LEU A 27 -0.65 -3.18 26.61
C LEU A 27 -1.13 -4.51 27.21
N ASP A 28 -2.44 -4.69 27.36
CA ASP A 28 -3.06 -5.84 28.04
C ASP A 28 -3.26 -7.06 27.10
N ALA A 29 -3.49 -6.83 25.79
CA ALA A 29 -3.60 -7.89 24.78
C ALA A 29 -2.25 -8.54 24.41
N GLY A 30 -1.14 -8.07 25.01
CA GLY A 30 0.16 -8.70 24.89
C GLY A 30 0.80 -8.60 23.51
N GLY A 31 2.10 -8.93 23.44
CA GLY A 31 2.97 -8.74 22.28
C GLY A 31 2.43 -9.26 20.94
N THR A 32 1.41 -10.11 20.91
CA THR A 32 0.76 -10.58 19.69
C THR A 32 0.09 -9.47 18.89
N VAL A 33 -0.61 -8.51 19.53
CA VAL A 33 -1.26 -7.39 18.81
C VAL A 33 -0.24 -6.39 18.29
N ALA A 34 0.80 -6.10 19.08
CA ALA A 34 1.91 -5.24 18.65
C ALA A 34 2.74 -5.87 17.51
N LEU A 35 2.95 -7.19 17.55
CA LEU A 35 3.65 -7.95 16.52
C LEU A 35 2.81 -8.07 15.24
N LEU A 36 1.48 -8.18 15.35
CA LEU A 36 0.56 -8.13 14.22
C LEU A 36 0.53 -6.76 13.56
N HIS A 37 0.50 -5.67 14.33
CA HIS A 37 0.53 -4.31 13.79
C HIS A 37 1.87 -3.98 13.10
N GLY A 38 2.98 -4.49 13.65
CA GLY A 38 4.28 -4.46 12.96
C GLY A 38 4.30 -5.35 11.71
N GLY A 39 3.58 -6.48 11.76
CA GLY A 39 3.44 -7.44 10.65
C GLY A 39 2.68 -6.85 9.46
N THR A 40 1.54 -6.22 9.68
CA THR A 40 0.74 -5.57 8.63
C THR A 40 1.52 -4.44 7.94
N GLY A 41 2.33 -3.69 8.67
CA GLY A 41 3.26 -2.70 8.09
C GLY A 41 4.35 -3.32 7.20
N ASN A 42 4.89 -4.48 7.58
CA ASN A 42 5.86 -5.19 6.73
C ASN A 42 5.21 -5.75 5.45
N TYR A 43 3.98 -6.27 5.55
CA TYR A 43 3.22 -6.74 4.38
C TYR A 43 2.88 -5.58 3.43
N GLU A 44 2.60 -4.39 3.96
CA GLU A 44 2.40 -3.17 3.18
C GLU A 44 3.63 -2.87 2.31
N ILE A 45 4.83 -2.84 2.89
CA ILE A 45 6.08 -2.57 2.17
C ILE A 45 6.36 -3.64 1.10
N ILE A 46 6.22 -4.92 1.45
CA ILE A 46 6.48 -6.03 0.52
C ILE A 46 5.48 -5.98 -0.65
N GLY A 47 4.20 -5.71 -0.38
CA GLY A 47 3.19 -5.61 -1.42
C GLY A 47 3.44 -4.43 -2.36
N VAL A 48 3.87 -3.28 -1.84
CA VAL A 48 4.24 -2.12 -2.69
C VAL A 48 5.39 -2.48 -3.63
N ILE A 49 6.43 -3.15 -3.13
CA ILE A 49 7.59 -3.57 -3.94
C ILE A 49 7.15 -4.53 -5.04
N ILE A 50 6.33 -5.54 -4.72
CA ILE A 50 5.87 -6.54 -5.69
C ILE A 50 4.99 -5.91 -6.76
N ILE A 51 4.00 -5.10 -6.37
CA ILE A 51 3.08 -4.44 -7.32
C ILE A 51 3.86 -3.49 -8.23
N THR A 52 4.74 -2.67 -7.66
CA THR A 52 5.58 -1.74 -8.43
C THR A 52 6.49 -2.51 -9.40
N GLY A 53 7.10 -3.60 -8.95
CA GLY A 53 7.96 -4.45 -9.79
C GLY A 53 7.20 -5.06 -10.97
N ILE A 54 6.01 -5.62 -10.74
CA ILE A 54 5.18 -6.19 -11.80
C ILE A 54 4.77 -5.11 -12.81
N CYS A 55 4.29 -3.95 -12.35
CA CYS A 55 3.91 -2.85 -13.23
C CYS A 55 5.09 -2.35 -14.07
N THR A 56 6.28 -2.27 -13.47
CA THR A 56 7.50 -1.83 -14.16
C THR A 56 7.91 -2.84 -15.23
N LEU A 57 7.89 -4.15 -14.92
CA LEU A 57 8.19 -5.21 -15.89
C LEU A 57 7.20 -5.22 -17.07
N VAL A 58 5.91 -5.04 -16.78
CA VAL A 58 4.87 -4.97 -17.83
C VAL A 58 5.06 -3.73 -18.70
N ALA A 59 5.38 -2.58 -18.10
CA ALA A 59 5.66 -1.35 -18.85
C ALA A 59 6.90 -1.51 -19.75
N ASP A 60 7.98 -2.09 -19.23
CA ASP A 60 9.20 -2.34 -20.00
C ASP A 60 8.96 -3.29 -21.18
N PHE A 61 8.22 -4.38 -20.94
CA PHE A 61 7.81 -5.31 -21.99
C PHE A 61 6.96 -4.64 -23.07
N LEU A 62 6.02 -3.77 -22.67
CA LEU A 62 5.18 -3.03 -23.62
C LEU A 62 6.00 -2.05 -24.46
N PHE A 63 6.98 -1.36 -23.89
CA PHE A 63 7.80 -0.41 -24.64
C PHE A 63 8.83 -1.08 -25.56
N THR A 64 9.29 -2.29 -25.23
CA THR A 64 10.31 -3.01 -26.01
C THR A 64 9.71 -3.89 -27.11
N GLU A 65 8.67 -4.66 -26.80
CA GLU A 65 8.16 -5.71 -27.69
C GLU A 65 6.96 -5.26 -28.55
N VAL A 66 6.24 -4.19 -28.16
CA VAL A 66 5.09 -3.72 -28.94
C VAL A 66 5.54 -2.75 -30.02
N SER A 67 5.36 -3.15 -31.28
CA SER A 67 5.74 -2.39 -32.48
C SER A 67 5.16 -0.97 -32.51
N THR A 68 4.01 -0.73 -31.87
CA THR A 68 3.39 0.59 -31.76
C THR A 68 4.27 1.62 -31.04
N PHE A 69 5.03 1.19 -30.04
CA PHE A 69 5.90 2.06 -29.23
C PHE A 69 7.37 1.98 -29.65
N SER A 70 7.75 0.88 -30.32
CA SER A 70 9.12 0.57 -30.73
C SER A 70 9.44 1.00 -32.18
N ASP A 71 8.45 1.20 -33.05
CA ASP A 71 8.70 1.64 -34.45
C ASP A 71 9.00 3.15 -34.53
N PRO A 72 10.21 3.58 -34.95
CA PRO A 72 10.57 5.00 -35.09
C PRO A 72 9.76 5.77 -36.13
N LYS A 73 8.98 5.08 -36.97
CA LYS A 73 8.05 5.69 -37.93
C LYS A 73 6.62 5.81 -37.40
N GLY A 74 6.33 5.23 -36.23
CA GLY A 74 5.03 5.29 -35.59
C GLY A 74 4.78 6.63 -34.88
N SER A 75 3.53 7.09 -34.86
CA SER A 75 3.14 8.33 -34.17
C SER A 75 3.27 8.27 -32.64
N MET A 76 3.42 7.06 -32.08
CA MET A 76 3.51 6.77 -30.65
C MET A 76 4.91 6.24 -30.26
N TYR A 77 5.92 6.46 -31.11
CA TYR A 77 7.29 6.04 -30.83
C TYR A 77 7.82 6.69 -29.55
N VAL A 78 8.40 5.87 -28.68
CA VAL A 78 9.07 6.32 -27.46
C VAL A 78 10.58 6.29 -27.70
N PRO A 79 11.27 7.45 -27.79
CA PRO A 79 12.70 7.50 -28.08
C PRO A 79 13.58 6.91 -26.98
N GLU A 80 13.15 7.07 -25.73
CA GLU A 80 13.85 6.59 -24.54
C GLU A 80 12.91 5.75 -23.66
N PRO A 81 12.75 4.45 -23.96
CA PRO A 81 11.86 3.57 -23.21
C PRO A 81 12.23 3.50 -21.72
N GLY A 82 13.52 3.57 -21.37
CA GLY A 82 13.97 3.53 -19.98
C GLY A 82 13.48 4.70 -19.11
N MET A 83 13.44 5.92 -19.66
CA MET A 83 12.90 7.10 -18.94
C MET A 83 11.39 6.96 -18.72
N MET A 84 10.66 6.44 -19.72
CA MET A 84 9.21 6.21 -19.60
C MET A 84 8.89 5.08 -18.62
N THR A 85 9.67 4.00 -18.60
CA THR A 85 9.55 2.93 -17.61
C THR A 85 9.76 3.46 -16.19
N LEU A 86 10.71 4.38 -15.98
CA LEU A 86 10.95 5.00 -14.67
C LEU A 86 9.76 5.86 -14.21
N VAL A 87 9.18 6.66 -15.11
CA VAL A 87 7.97 7.45 -14.80
C VAL A 87 6.79 6.54 -14.49
N ALA A 88 6.61 5.46 -15.25
CA ALA A 88 5.58 4.45 -15.01
C ALA A 88 5.77 3.76 -13.64
N ALA A 89 7.01 3.42 -13.27
CA ALA A 89 7.35 2.86 -11.96
C ALA A 89 7.02 3.84 -10.82
N GLY A 90 7.31 5.14 -10.99
CA GLY A 90 6.96 6.18 -10.02
C GLY A 90 5.45 6.28 -9.79
N MET A 91 4.65 6.31 -10.86
CA MET A 91 3.20 6.33 -10.77
C MET A 91 2.64 5.04 -10.14
N ALA A 92 3.18 3.88 -10.54
CA ALA A 92 2.79 2.59 -9.98
C ALA A 92 3.07 2.52 -8.47
N CYS A 93 4.20 3.05 -8.01
CA CYS A 93 4.55 3.13 -6.58
C CYS A 93 3.55 4.00 -5.79
N MET A 94 3.17 5.17 -6.32
CA MET A 94 2.17 6.03 -5.69
C MET A 94 0.79 5.34 -5.58
N ILE A 95 0.36 4.63 -6.62
CA ILE A 95 -0.92 3.92 -6.61
C ILE A 95 -0.84 2.70 -5.68
N ALA A 96 0.24 1.94 -5.74
CA ALA A 96 0.46 0.75 -4.93
C ALA A 96 0.51 1.09 -3.43
N SER A 97 1.17 2.18 -3.04
CA SER A 97 1.20 2.65 -1.65
C SER A 97 -0.21 3.00 -1.14
N GLY A 98 -1.03 3.70 -1.94
CA GLY A 98 -2.41 3.99 -1.58
C GLY A 98 -3.26 2.71 -1.42
N PHE A 99 -3.10 1.75 -2.34
CA PHE A 99 -3.81 0.48 -2.27
C PHE A 99 -3.42 -0.36 -1.05
N MET A 100 -2.13 -0.49 -0.77
CA MET A 100 -1.64 -1.25 0.38
C MET A 100 -1.96 -0.58 1.72
N ALA A 101 -2.00 0.76 1.78
CA ALA A 101 -2.46 1.49 2.96
C ALA A 101 -3.95 1.21 3.27
N LEU A 102 -4.80 1.12 2.25
CA LEU A 102 -6.20 0.70 2.40
C LEU A 102 -6.30 -0.76 2.84
N PHE A 103 -5.49 -1.64 2.27
CA PHE A 103 -5.44 -3.05 2.67
C PHE A 103 -5.04 -3.21 4.14
N SER A 104 -4.07 -2.41 4.59
CA SER A 104 -3.62 -2.32 5.99
C SER A 104 -4.77 -1.87 6.92
N ILE A 105 -5.57 -0.87 6.53
CA ILE A 105 -6.78 -0.46 7.30
C ILE A 105 -7.79 -1.61 7.40
N ALA A 106 -8.06 -2.30 6.29
CA ALA A 106 -9.02 -3.39 6.25
C ALA A 106 -8.56 -4.58 7.12
N ALA A 107 -7.27 -4.91 7.07
CA ALA A 107 -6.66 -5.95 7.90
C ALA A 107 -6.75 -5.62 9.39
N ASP A 108 -6.41 -4.37 9.78
CA ASP A 108 -6.55 -3.91 11.16
C ASP A 108 -8.01 -3.99 11.64
N THR A 109 -8.97 -3.66 10.77
CA THR A 109 -10.41 -3.72 11.11
C THR A 109 -10.88 -5.15 11.30
N LEU A 110 -10.48 -6.07 10.42
CA LEU A 110 -10.81 -7.50 10.54
C LEU A 110 -10.27 -8.07 11.85
N LEU A 111 -9.02 -7.76 12.19
CA LEU A 111 -8.37 -8.19 13.42
C LEU A 111 -9.01 -7.61 14.68
N TYR A 112 -9.60 -6.42 14.61
CA TYR A 112 -10.31 -5.83 15.75
C TYR A 112 -11.69 -6.48 15.97
N THR A 113 -12.32 -6.98 14.91
CA THR A 113 -13.65 -7.62 14.99
C THR A 113 -13.64 -9.10 15.41
N PHE A 114 -12.49 -9.78 15.39
CA PHE A 114 -12.33 -11.18 15.79
C PHE A 114 -11.49 -11.30 17.07
#